data_AF-A0A160FJ87-F1
#
_entry.id   AF-A0A160FJ87-F1
#
_cell.length_a   1.000
_cell.length_b   1.000
_cell.length_c   1.000
_cell.angle_alpha   90.00
_cell.angle_beta   90.00
_cell.angle_gamma   90.00
#
_symmetry.space_group_name_H-M   'P 1'
#
loop_
_entity.id
_entity.type
_entity.pdbx_description
1 polymer ?
#
loop_
_entity_poly.entity_id
_entity_poly.type
_entity_poly.pdbx_seq_one_letter_code
_entity_poly.pdbx_strand_id
1 'polypeptide(L)'
;MNNEHLVEACRKAFTGFEANDKADLIAALADDVLFEFSDSLPYGGTYKGKEEFLAFWAHVYKEYEYFNYDLRAVVESDGYIFVPVVARAKTQTGFSMENEHLFLFKVSNGKIAYGRIYADTARGRDVLEGREPRRYPKLILS
;
A
#
# COMPACT_ATOMS: atom_id res chain seq x y z
N MET A 1 3.97 22.79 -10.76
CA MET A 1 5.28 22.11 -10.59
C MET A 1 5.17 20.79 -11.31
N ASN A 2 6.19 20.38 -12.08
CA ASN A 2 6.18 19.09 -12.76
C ASN A 2 6.60 18.00 -11.76
N ASN A 3 5.70 17.06 -11.45
CA ASN A 3 5.93 15.93 -10.55
C ASN A 3 6.02 14.60 -11.29
N GLU A 4 6.31 14.60 -12.61
CA GLU A 4 6.45 13.40 -13.43
C GLU A 4 7.36 12.34 -12.81
N HIS A 5 8.47 12.75 -12.20
CA HIS A 5 9.37 11.82 -11.51
C HIS A 5 8.72 11.10 -10.31
N LEU A 6 7.79 11.76 -9.58
CA LEU A 6 7.03 11.15 -8.48
C LEU A 6 5.99 10.17 -9.02
N VAL A 7 5.34 10.53 -10.11
CA VAL A 7 4.38 9.66 -10.82
C VAL A 7 5.07 8.40 -11.32
N GLU A 8 6.23 8.52 -11.94
CA GLU A 8 7.00 7.36 -12.41
C GLU A 8 7.61 6.54 -11.28
N ALA A 9 8.04 7.17 -10.19
CA ALA A 9 8.44 6.44 -8.97
C ALA A 9 7.29 5.60 -8.41
N CYS A 10 6.06 6.15 -8.36
CA CYS A 10 4.87 5.39 -7.99
C CYS A 10 4.58 4.26 -9.00
N ARG A 11 4.65 4.55 -10.29
CA ARG A 11 4.40 3.55 -11.35
C ARG A 11 5.33 2.34 -11.18
N LYS A 12 6.63 2.58 -11.03
CA LYS A 12 7.64 1.53 -10.86
C LYS A 12 7.47 0.74 -9.56
N ALA A 13 7.09 1.40 -8.48
CA ALA A 13 6.89 0.76 -7.17
C ALA A 13 5.76 -0.28 -7.14
N PHE A 14 4.77 -0.15 -8.02
CA PHE A 14 3.52 -0.91 -7.95
C PHE A 14 3.13 -1.63 -9.24
N THR A 15 3.86 -1.46 -10.35
CA THR A 15 3.56 -2.18 -11.60
C THR A 15 4.11 -3.60 -11.57
N GLY A 16 3.26 -4.59 -11.85
CA GLY A 16 3.66 -5.98 -12.01
C GLY A 16 4.09 -6.65 -10.70
N PHE A 17 3.35 -7.69 -10.29
CA PHE A 17 3.54 -8.37 -9.02
C PHE A 17 5.01 -8.75 -8.71
N GLU A 18 5.72 -9.33 -9.68
CA GLU A 18 7.11 -9.79 -9.50
C GLU A 18 8.17 -8.69 -9.73
N ALA A 19 7.75 -7.50 -10.17
CA ALA A 19 8.64 -6.42 -10.62
C ALA A 19 8.57 -5.16 -9.75
N ASN A 20 7.87 -5.24 -8.61
CA ASN A 20 7.72 -4.13 -7.67
C ASN A 20 9.10 -3.66 -7.12
N ASP A 21 9.54 -2.46 -7.54
CA ASP A 21 10.75 -1.81 -7.02
C ASP A 21 10.42 -0.45 -6.38
N LYS A 22 10.53 -0.38 -5.05
CA LYS A 22 10.14 0.77 -4.23
C LYS A 22 11.28 1.77 -4.00
N ALA A 23 12.48 1.55 -4.54
CA ALA A 23 13.65 2.38 -4.26
C ALA A 23 13.42 3.86 -4.64
N ASP A 24 12.88 4.10 -5.83
CA ASP A 24 12.61 5.47 -6.32
C ASP A 24 11.49 6.14 -5.53
N LEU A 25 10.46 5.39 -5.13
CA LEU A 25 9.39 5.89 -4.26
C LEU A 25 9.94 6.30 -2.89
N ILE A 26 10.83 5.50 -2.29
CA ILE A 26 11.47 5.82 -1.01
C ILE A 26 12.33 7.10 -1.13
N ALA A 27 13.07 7.25 -2.23
CA ALA A 27 13.87 8.46 -2.50
C ALA A 27 13.00 9.72 -2.73
N ALA A 28 11.79 9.53 -3.23
CA ALA A 28 10.79 10.58 -3.45
C ALA A 28 10.10 11.09 -2.17
N LEU A 29 10.19 10.36 -1.05
CA LEU A 29 9.64 10.80 0.23
C LEU A 29 10.41 12.01 0.79
N ALA A 30 9.70 12.90 1.48
CA ALA A 30 10.30 13.87 2.38
C ALA A 30 10.98 13.15 3.57
N ASP A 31 12.00 13.76 4.17
CA ASP A 31 12.70 13.13 5.30
C ASP A 31 11.81 13.02 6.54
N ASP A 32 10.86 13.95 6.69
CA ASP A 32 9.85 14.06 7.74
C ASP A 32 8.46 13.55 7.31
N VAL A 33 8.39 12.71 6.28
CA VAL A 33 7.12 12.18 5.75
C VAL A 33 6.22 11.62 6.85
N LEU A 34 4.93 11.95 6.82
CA LEU A 34 3.93 11.32 7.66
C LEU A 34 3.22 10.21 6.88
N PHE A 35 3.28 8.97 7.35
CA PHE A 35 2.63 7.83 6.71
C PHE A 35 1.58 7.19 7.62
N GLU A 36 0.43 6.81 7.08
CA GLU A 36 -0.66 6.22 7.83
C GLU A 36 -1.19 4.92 7.22
N PHE A 37 -1.48 3.97 8.09
CA PHE A 37 -2.28 2.81 7.75
C PHE A 37 -3.24 2.47 8.89
N SER A 38 -4.33 1.77 8.60
CA SER A 38 -5.28 1.38 9.64
C SER A 38 -4.61 0.48 10.68
N ASP A 39 -4.74 0.85 11.95
CA ASP A 39 -4.35 0.11 13.16
C ASP A 39 -5.17 -1.18 13.41
N SER A 40 -6.07 -1.53 12.50
CA SER A 40 -6.84 -2.78 12.55
C SER A 40 -6.05 -4.02 12.09
N LEU A 41 -4.77 -3.84 11.76
CA LEU A 41 -3.78 -4.89 11.47
C LEU A 41 -2.52 -4.67 12.33
N PRO A 42 -1.71 -5.71 12.60
CA PRO A 42 -0.58 -5.64 13.53
C PRO A 42 0.49 -4.59 13.17
N TYR A 43 0.62 -4.29 11.88
CA TYR A 43 1.53 -3.30 11.32
C TYR A 43 0.84 -1.97 11.00
N GLY A 44 -0.33 -1.69 11.58
CA GLY A 44 -1.04 -0.44 11.38
C GLY A 44 -0.59 0.68 12.32
N GLY A 45 -0.94 1.91 11.98
CA GLY A 45 -0.63 3.09 12.79
C GLY A 45 -0.17 4.28 11.96
N THR A 46 0.46 5.23 12.65
CA THR A 46 1.04 6.45 12.09
C THR A 46 2.56 6.40 12.25
N TYR A 47 3.26 6.64 11.16
CA TYR A 47 4.71 6.53 11.03
C TYR A 47 5.30 7.88 10.61
N LYS A 48 6.32 8.36 11.31
CA LYS A 48 6.95 9.67 11.11
C LYS A 48 8.38 9.52 10.63
N GLY A 49 8.64 10.08 9.45
CA GLY A 49 9.93 10.03 8.77
C GLY A 49 10.18 8.71 8.04
N LYS A 50 11.24 8.70 7.24
CA LYS A 50 11.60 7.56 6.38
C LYS A 50 11.94 6.29 7.15
N GLU A 51 12.54 6.42 8.33
CA GLU A 51 12.92 5.27 9.16
C GLU A 51 11.68 4.48 9.62
N GLU A 52 10.68 5.17 10.19
CA GLU A 52 9.44 4.54 10.62
C GLU A 52 8.62 4.00 9.42
N PHE A 53 8.65 4.69 8.26
CA PHE A 53 8.06 4.16 7.02
C PHE A 53 8.70 2.84 6.58
N LEU A 54 10.04 2.73 6.65
CA LEU A 54 10.73 1.47 6.33
C LEU A 54 10.43 0.39 7.37
N ALA A 55 10.31 0.75 8.65
CA ALA A 55 9.91 -0.17 9.71
C ALA A 55 8.49 -0.74 9.50
N PHE A 56 7.54 0.07 9.00
CA PHE A 56 6.22 -0.39 8.57
C PHE A 56 6.34 -1.52 7.53
N TRP A 57 7.10 -1.31 6.45
CA TRP A 57 7.27 -2.32 5.41
C TRP A 57 8.02 -3.55 5.89
N ALA A 58 9.02 -3.39 6.75
CA ALA A 58 9.71 -4.52 7.38
C ALA A 58 8.75 -5.37 8.21
N HIS A 59 7.81 -4.74 8.94
CA HIS A 59 6.77 -5.47 9.67
C HIS A 59 5.80 -6.19 8.71
N VAL A 60 5.35 -5.55 7.63
CA VAL A 60 4.54 -6.22 6.60
C VAL A 60 5.26 -7.48 6.08
N TYR A 61 6.51 -7.38 5.66
CA TYR A 61 7.24 -8.53 5.11
C TYR A 61 7.61 -9.60 6.15
N LYS A 62 7.48 -9.32 7.45
CA LYS A 62 7.58 -10.34 8.49
C LYS A 62 6.32 -11.21 8.57
N GLU A 63 5.15 -10.61 8.35
CA GLU A 63 3.86 -11.30 8.47
C GLU A 63 3.49 -12.13 7.22
N TYR A 64 4.05 -11.77 6.06
CA TYR A 64 3.74 -12.39 4.78
C TYR A 64 4.96 -13.06 4.12
N GLU A 65 4.74 -14.20 3.47
CA GLU A 65 5.71 -14.86 2.58
C GLU A 65 6.00 -14.01 1.35
N TYR A 66 4.94 -13.42 0.77
CA TYR A 66 5.03 -12.38 -0.24
C TYR A 66 3.89 -11.38 -0.07
N PHE A 67 4.14 -10.13 -0.47
CA PHE A 67 3.13 -9.07 -0.52
C PHE A 67 3.44 -8.15 -1.70
N ASN A 68 2.75 -8.37 -2.81
CA ASN A 68 3.03 -7.71 -4.07
C ASN A 68 1.81 -6.94 -4.58
N TYR A 69 2.07 -5.92 -5.39
CA TYR A 69 1.04 -5.08 -5.98
C TYR A 69 1.05 -5.15 -7.50
N ASP A 70 -0.12 -4.92 -8.09
CA ASP A 70 -0.26 -4.64 -9.52
C ASP A 70 -1.09 -3.38 -9.74
N LEU A 71 -0.52 -2.49 -10.55
CA LEU A 71 -0.98 -1.14 -10.72
C LEU A 71 -2.25 -1.09 -11.59
N ARG A 72 -3.27 -0.34 -11.14
CA ARG A 72 -4.41 0.01 -11.98
C ARG A 72 -4.19 1.32 -12.71
N ALA A 73 -3.74 2.34 -11.97
CA ALA A 73 -3.49 3.68 -12.50
C ALA A 73 -2.57 4.47 -11.57
N VAL A 74 -1.96 5.53 -12.10
CA VAL A 74 -1.39 6.62 -11.30
C VAL A 74 -2.08 7.89 -11.75
N VAL A 75 -2.73 8.59 -10.82
CA VAL A 75 -3.46 9.83 -11.11
C VAL A 75 -2.88 10.93 -10.22
N GLU A 76 -2.44 12.03 -10.82
CA GLU A 76 -2.03 13.23 -10.09
C GLU A 76 -3.11 14.31 -10.23
N SER A 77 -3.55 14.87 -9.10
CA SER A 77 -4.47 16.02 -9.07
C SER A 77 -4.31 16.79 -7.77
N ASP A 78 -4.37 18.12 -7.83
CA ASP A 78 -4.45 19.02 -6.65
C ASP A 78 -3.35 18.79 -5.60
N GLY A 79 -2.14 18.45 -6.04
CA GLY A 79 -1.01 18.14 -5.16
C GLY A 79 -1.08 16.77 -4.49
N TYR A 80 -1.96 15.88 -4.97
CA TYR A 80 -2.06 14.49 -4.54
C TYR A 80 -1.72 13.54 -5.69
N ILE A 81 -1.20 12.37 -5.32
CA ILE A 81 -1.02 11.22 -6.22
C ILE A 81 -1.86 10.07 -5.67
N PHE A 82 -2.72 9.53 -6.51
CA PHE A 82 -3.60 8.40 -6.22
C PHE A 82 -3.11 7.18 -7.00
N VAL A 83 -2.88 6.08 -6.28
CA VAL A 83 -2.39 4.83 -6.87
C VAL A 83 -3.30 3.68 -6.44
N PRO A 84 -4.41 3.45 -7.16
CA PRO A 84 -5.19 2.23 -7.02
C PRO A 84 -4.40 1.02 -7.51
N VAL A 85 -4.36 -0.05 -6.71
CA VAL A 85 -3.61 -1.28 -6.99
C VAL A 85 -4.38 -2.52 -6.52
N VAL A 86 -4.08 -3.66 -7.14
CA VAL A 86 -4.44 -4.98 -6.60
C VAL A 86 -3.27 -5.50 -5.79
N ALA A 87 -3.49 -5.83 -4.53
CA ALA A 87 -2.53 -6.55 -3.70
C ALA A 87 -2.79 -8.06 -3.78
N ARG A 88 -1.71 -8.84 -3.92
CA ARG A 88 -1.71 -10.28 -3.66
C ARG A 88 -0.71 -10.57 -2.56
N ALA A 89 -1.15 -11.32 -1.57
CA ALA A 89 -0.32 -11.68 -0.45
C ALA A 89 -0.60 -13.11 0.00
N LYS A 90 0.44 -13.76 0.52
CA LYS A 90 0.35 -15.06 1.18
C LYS A 90 1.04 -14.96 2.53
N THR A 91 0.39 -15.40 3.58
CA THR A 91 0.95 -15.39 4.94
C THR A 91 1.96 -16.52 5.11
N GLN A 92 2.79 -16.42 6.14
CA GLN A 92 3.69 -17.50 6.57
C GLN A 92 2.93 -18.79 6.93
N THR A 93 1.65 -18.68 7.29
CA THR A 93 0.75 -19.81 7.63
C THR A 93 0.05 -20.41 6.41
N GLY A 94 0.31 -19.90 5.20
CA GLY A 94 -0.17 -20.46 3.94
C GLY A 94 -1.49 -19.89 3.41
N PHE A 95 -2.12 -18.96 4.13
CA PHE A 95 -3.38 -18.33 3.69
C PHE A 95 -3.10 -17.18 2.72
N SER A 96 -3.89 -17.10 1.65
CA SER A 96 -3.70 -16.10 0.60
C SER A 96 -4.86 -15.12 0.53
N MET A 97 -4.56 -13.89 0.13
CA MET A 97 -5.58 -12.88 -0.19
C MET A 97 -5.28 -12.16 -1.50
N GLU A 98 -6.35 -11.77 -2.17
CA GLU A 98 -6.35 -10.68 -3.15
C GLU A 98 -7.14 -9.51 -2.55
N ASN A 99 -6.62 -8.29 -2.65
CA ASN A 99 -7.20 -7.12 -1.98
C ASN A 99 -7.04 -5.87 -2.85
N GLU A 100 -8.00 -4.95 -2.82
CA GLU A 100 -7.91 -3.67 -3.53
C GLU A 100 -7.37 -2.62 -2.54
N HIS A 101 -6.30 -1.93 -2.92
CA HIS A 101 -5.67 -0.90 -2.12
C HIS A 101 -5.67 0.43 -2.88
N LEU A 102 -5.76 1.53 -2.16
CA LEU A 102 -5.49 2.86 -2.67
C LEU A 102 -4.36 3.47 -1.85
N PHE A 103 -3.22 3.72 -2.51
CA PHE A 103 -2.21 4.61 -1.97
C PHE A 103 -2.60 6.04 -2.30
N LEU A 104 -2.69 6.87 -1.27
CA LEU A 104 -2.87 8.31 -1.36
C LEU A 104 -1.56 8.95 -0.92
N PHE A 105 -0.95 9.76 -1.77
CA PHE A 105 0.22 10.56 -1.43
C PHE A 105 -0.11 12.04 -1.57
N LYS A 106 0.40 12.88 -0.66
CA LYS A 106 0.37 14.34 -0.78
C LYS A 106 1.77 14.85 -1.05
N VAL A 107 1.90 15.68 -2.08
CA VAL A 107 3.14 16.31 -2.49
C VAL A 107 3.26 17.68 -1.86
N SER A 108 4.44 17.97 -1.30
CA SER A 108 4.84 19.29 -0.80
C SER A 108 6.29 19.53 -1.17
N ASN A 109 6.62 20.71 -1.71
CA ASN A 109 7.99 21.08 -2.09
C ASN A 109 8.68 20.04 -2.99
N GLY A 110 7.94 19.43 -3.93
CA GLY A 110 8.48 18.41 -4.85
C GLY A 110 8.81 17.06 -4.20
N LYS A 111 8.35 16.82 -2.97
CA LYS A 111 8.52 15.55 -2.24
C LYS A 111 7.18 15.04 -1.73
N ILE A 112 7.08 13.73 -1.53
CA ILE A 112 5.91 13.13 -0.87
C ILE A 112 6.03 13.38 0.63
N ALA A 113 5.21 14.30 1.15
CA ALA A 113 5.22 14.71 2.55
C ALA A 113 4.18 13.96 3.40
N TYR A 114 3.18 13.36 2.76
CA TYR A 114 2.21 12.49 3.44
C TYR A 114 1.86 11.29 2.57
N GLY A 115 1.61 10.14 3.19
CA GLY A 115 1.12 8.94 2.54
C GLY A 115 0.07 8.21 3.38
N ARG A 116 -0.89 7.56 2.73
CA ARG A 116 -1.85 6.69 3.39
C ARG A 116 -2.25 5.54 2.49
N ILE A 117 -2.46 4.36 3.07
CA ILE A 117 -3.08 3.24 2.38
C ILE A 117 -4.52 3.06 2.89
N TYR A 118 -5.46 2.98 1.96
CA TYR A 118 -6.81 2.49 2.20
C TYR A 118 -6.95 1.08 1.64
N ALA A 119 -7.41 0.13 2.45
CA ALA A 119 -7.55 -1.26 2.08
C ALA A 119 -8.72 -1.92 2.84
N ASP A 120 -9.24 -3.04 2.34
CA ASP A 120 -10.11 -3.92 3.11
C ASP A 120 -9.26 -4.69 4.13
N THR A 121 -9.10 -4.13 5.32
CA THR A 121 -8.29 -4.76 6.39
C THR A 121 -8.95 -6.01 6.97
N ALA A 122 -10.24 -6.26 6.72
CA ALA A 122 -10.87 -7.50 7.15
C ALA A 122 -10.24 -8.71 6.45
N ARG A 123 -9.92 -8.59 5.15
CA ARG A 123 -9.21 -9.63 4.41
C ARG A 123 -7.82 -9.91 4.97
N GLY A 124 -7.07 -8.87 5.31
CA GLY A 124 -5.75 -8.99 5.94
C GLY A 124 -5.82 -9.68 7.29
N ARG A 125 -6.80 -9.29 8.13
CA ARG A 125 -7.00 -9.88 9.45
C ARG A 125 -7.39 -11.35 9.35
N ASP A 126 -8.29 -11.70 8.42
CA ASP A 126 -8.69 -13.09 8.20
C ASP A 126 -7.49 -13.98 7.87
N VAL A 127 -6.63 -13.59 6.91
CA VAL A 127 -5.47 -14.43 6.55
C VAL A 127 -4.42 -14.50 7.65
N LEU A 128 -4.18 -13.41 8.38
CA LEU A 128 -3.25 -13.39 9.51
C LEU A 128 -3.74 -14.25 10.69
N GLU A 129 -5.06 -14.35 10.88
CA GLU A 129 -5.70 -15.24 11.85
C GLU A 129 -5.77 -16.70 11.37
N GLY A 130 -5.21 -17.02 10.20
CA GLY A 130 -5.17 -18.39 9.68
C GLY A 130 -6.51 -18.86 9.12
N ARG A 131 -7.24 -17.99 8.43
CA ARG A 131 -8.51 -18.33 7.77
C ARG A 131 -8.66 -17.65 6.42
N GLU A 132 -9.49 -18.24 5.56
CA GLU A 132 -9.82 -17.67 4.25
C GLU A 132 -10.59 -16.34 4.40
N PRO A 133 -10.33 -15.34 3.54
CA PRO A 133 -11.07 -14.08 3.55
C PRO A 133 -12.59 -14.29 3.40
N ARG A 134 -13.37 -13.72 4.32
CA ARG A 134 -14.82 -13.89 4.32
C ARG A 134 -15.47 -13.26 3.08
N ARG A 135 -16.43 -13.98 2.49
CA ARG A 135 -17.25 -13.51 1.36
C ARG A 135 -18.73 -13.62 1.72
N TYR A 136 -19.47 -12.53 1.58
CA TYR A 136 -20.92 -12.53 1.74
C TYR A 136 -21.59 -12.61 0.36
N PRO A 137 -22.70 -13.36 0.23
CA PRO A 137 -23.43 -13.40 -1.03
C PRO A 137 -24.00 -12.02 -1.37
N LYS A 138 -23.96 -11.65 -2.65
CA LYS A 138 -24.65 -10.46 -3.16
C LYS A 138 -26.16 -10.66 -3.00
N LEU A 139 -26.88 -9.63 -2.55
CA LEU A 139 -28.34 -9.64 -2.60
C LEU A 139 -28.81 -9.76 -4.05
N ILE A 140 -29.51 -10.85 -4.36
CA ILE A 140 -30.15 -11.04 -5.66
C ILE A 140 -31.58 -10.49 -5.52
N LEU A 141 -31.88 -9.44 -6.28
CA LEU A 141 -33.24 -8.92 -6.39
C LEU A 141 -33.96 -9.73 -7.46
N SER A 142 -35.11 -10.30 -7.10
CA SER A 142 -36.06 -10.96 -8.00
C SER A 142 -37.03 -9.96 -8.62
#